data_AF-A0A949GC30-F1
#
_entry.id   AF-A0A949GC30-F1
#
_cell.length_a   1.000
_cell.length_b   1.000
_cell.length_c   1.000
_cell.angle_alpha   90.00
_cell.angle_beta   90.00
_cell.angle_gamma   90.00
#
_symmetry.space_group_name_H-M   'P 1'
#
loop_
_entity.id
_entity.type
_entity.pdbx_description
1 polymer ?
#
loop_
_entity_poly.entity_id
_entity_poly.type
_entity_poly.pdbx_seq_one_letter_code
_entity_poly.pdbx_strand_id
1 'polypeptide(L)'
;TPELPRAYFKDEYGLNADLYHHEGHYIAYLNGITMGGGYGVSAHGSHLIATEATQFAMPEVKIGFFPDVGAVYHLARLPDEMGTYLALTGNTIGPADLLFTGLAEAFIPLDDFARLKDALANGGHPDEVLASMDRPCEGESLLAANIDVIARCFAHDSAEAIVDALETQGSDFAKGAAVDIKARSPLSVKIALAHIRAAAKEDFDTIIARDLRMALKFLENADFAEGVRAAVLDKDRNPKWQHATLSAVLPENVGLYFKPSTD
;
A
#
# COMPACT_ATOMS: atom_id res chain seq x y z
N THR A 1 12.52 15.86 -19.27
CA THR A 1 13.69 16.27 -18.45
C THR A 1 13.54 15.69 -17.05
N PRO A 2 14.63 15.41 -16.33
CA PRO A 2 14.57 14.87 -14.96
C PRO A 2 13.81 15.74 -13.95
N GLU A 3 13.62 17.02 -14.27
CA GLU A 3 12.89 17.98 -13.41
C GLU A 3 11.40 17.69 -13.31
N LEU A 4 10.76 17.18 -14.38
CA LEU A 4 9.31 16.94 -14.37
C LEU A 4 8.90 15.84 -13.38
N PRO A 5 9.52 14.63 -13.36
CA PRO A 5 9.21 13.62 -12.35
C PRO A 5 9.51 14.08 -10.92
N ARG A 6 10.58 14.88 -10.72
CA ARG A 6 10.91 15.42 -9.39
C ARG A 6 9.84 16.39 -8.89
N ALA A 7 9.38 17.29 -9.74
CA ALA A 7 8.28 18.20 -9.41
C ALA A 7 7.00 17.42 -9.10
N TYR A 8 6.67 16.41 -9.92
CA TYR A 8 5.52 15.53 -9.70
C TYR A 8 5.51 14.91 -8.30
N PHE A 9 6.57 14.19 -7.92
CA PHE A 9 6.60 13.52 -6.60
C PHE A 9 6.63 14.53 -5.45
N LYS A 10 7.25 15.70 -5.64
CA LYS A 10 7.23 16.75 -4.63
C LYS A 10 5.81 17.29 -4.41
N ASP A 11 5.07 17.51 -5.49
CA ASP A 11 3.70 18.01 -5.41
C ASP A 11 2.73 16.94 -4.88
N GLU A 12 2.87 15.68 -5.32
CA GLU A 12 2.06 14.56 -4.85
C GLU A 12 2.26 14.30 -3.35
N TYR A 13 3.51 14.19 -2.90
CA TYR A 13 3.80 13.88 -1.50
C TYR A 13 3.55 15.09 -0.59
N GLY A 14 3.68 16.31 -1.13
CA GLY A 14 3.22 17.54 -0.49
C GLY A 14 1.70 17.50 -0.25
N LEU A 15 0.92 17.12 -1.26
CA LEU A 15 -0.52 16.94 -1.12
C LEU A 15 -0.87 15.84 -0.10
N ASN A 16 -0.16 14.71 -0.07
CA ASN A 16 -0.41 13.66 0.92
C ASN A 16 -0.16 14.16 2.35
N ALA A 17 0.89 14.96 2.56
CA ALA A 17 1.16 15.61 3.84
C ALA A 17 0.10 16.65 4.21
N ASP A 18 -0.33 17.49 3.26
CA ASP A 18 -1.41 18.45 3.47
C ASP A 18 -2.72 17.76 3.85
N LEU A 19 -3.03 16.61 3.25
CA LEU A 19 -4.20 15.80 3.61
C LEU A 19 -4.08 15.21 5.02
N TYR A 20 -2.92 14.65 5.37
CA TYR A 20 -2.68 14.09 6.70
C TYR A 20 -2.83 15.12 7.83
N HIS A 21 -2.36 16.36 7.59
CA HIS A 21 -2.45 17.46 8.55
C HIS A 21 -3.74 18.28 8.43
N HIS A 22 -4.68 17.87 7.59
CA HIS A 22 -5.93 18.59 7.42
C HIS A 22 -6.80 18.50 8.69
N GLU A 23 -7.04 19.63 9.36
CA GLU A 23 -7.83 19.69 10.60
C GLU A 23 -9.35 19.52 10.37
N GLY A 24 -9.81 19.66 9.12
CA GLY A 24 -11.21 19.49 8.74
C GLY A 24 -11.57 18.04 8.41
N HIS A 25 -12.84 17.82 8.10
CA HIS A 25 -13.30 16.51 7.64
C HIS A 25 -12.99 16.32 6.15
N TYR A 26 -12.04 15.43 5.87
CA TYR A 26 -11.83 14.85 4.55
C TYR A 26 -12.42 13.45 4.51
N ILE A 27 -13.40 13.24 3.64
CA ILE A 27 -14.15 11.98 3.52
C ILE A 27 -13.86 11.37 2.15
N ALA A 28 -13.21 10.21 2.14
CA ALA A 28 -12.91 9.45 0.94
C ALA A 28 -13.96 8.36 0.72
N TYR A 29 -14.63 8.39 -0.43
CA TYR A 29 -15.61 7.38 -0.83
C TYR A 29 -15.03 6.48 -1.92
N LEU A 30 -14.58 5.29 -1.53
CA LEU A 30 -13.75 4.41 -2.34
C LEU A 30 -14.56 3.53 -3.29
N ASN A 31 -15.19 4.12 -4.29
CA ASN A 31 -16.00 3.35 -5.26
C ASN A 31 -15.18 2.91 -6.48
N GLY A 32 -14.46 1.79 -6.37
CA GLY A 32 -13.69 1.19 -7.45
C GLY A 32 -12.23 0.92 -7.07
N ILE A 33 -11.35 0.99 -8.07
CA ILE A 33 -9.92 0.73 -7.90
C ILE A 33 -9.24 1.90 -7.19
N THR A 34 -8.68 1.65 -6.01
CA THR A 34 -7.93 2.60 -5.18
C THR A 34 -6.54 2.03 -4.95
N MET A 35 -5.56 2.42 -5.77
CA MET A 35 -4.20 1.87 -5.75
C MET A 35 -3.15 2.96 -5.85
N GLY A 36 -2.00 2.77 -5.17
CA GLY A 36 -0.87 3.71 -5.19
C GLY A 36 -1.29 5.14 -4.83
N GLY A 37 -1.04 6.09 -5.72
CA GLY A 37 -1.47 7.49 -5.54
C GLY A 37 -2.97 7.68 -5.25
N GLY A 38 -3.84 6.78 -5.75
CA GLY A 38 -5.27 6.77 -5.40
C GLY A 38 -5.52 6.52 -3.91
N TYR A 39 -4.67 5.70 -3.28
CA TYR A 39 -4.66 5.54 -1.83
C TYR A 39 -4.06 6.77 -1.14
N GLY A 40 -2.97 7.35 -1.66
CA GLY A 40 -2.38 8.58 -1.12
C GLY A 40 -3.35 9.77 -1.03
N VAL A 41 -4.28 9.91 -1.97
CA VAL A 41 -5.31 10.97 -1.93
C VAL A 41 -6.56 10.60 -1.11
N SER A 42 -6.57 9.45 -0.44
CA SER A 42 -7.71 8.98 0.37
C SER A 42 -7.32 8.59 1.79
N ALA A 43 -6.29 7.78 1.97
CA ALA A 43 -5.82 7.17 3.21
C ALA A 43 -5.57 8.14 4.36
N HIS A 44 -5.14 9.36 4.05
CA HIS A 44 -4.79 10.36 5.06
C HIS A 44 -5.96 11.24 5.45
N GLY A 45 -7.13 11.01 4.85
CA GLY A 45 -8.36 11.67 5.23
C GLY A 45 -8.86 11.22 6.59
N SER A 46 -9.73 12.05 7.18
CA SER A 46 -10.40 11.75 8.44
C SER A 46 -11.38 10.57 8.36
N HIS A 47 -11.99 10.32 7.18
CA HIS A 47 -12.96 9.24 7.03
C HIS A 47 -12.77 8.46 5.72
N LEU A 48 -12.83 7.13 5.79
CA LEU A 48 -12.66 6.22 4.65
C LEU A 48 -13.84 5.24 4.54
N ILE A 49 -14.58 5.37 3.44
CA ILE A 49 -15.79 4.60 3.17
C ILE A 49 -15.54 3.64 2.02
N ALA A 50 -15.77 2.35 2.25
CA ALA A 50 -15.75 1.33 1.22
C ALA A 50 -17.15 1.11 0.61
N THR A 51 -17.17 0.58 -0.61
CA THR A 51 -18.35 0.13 -1.35
C THR A 51 -18.14 -1.30 -1.84
N GLU A 52 -19.18 -1.89 -2.40
CA GLU A 52 -19.12 -3.21 -3.05
C GLU A 52 -18.10 -3.28 -4.19
N ALA A 53 -17.72 -2.14 -4.78
CA ALA A 53 -16.78 -2.05 -5.88
C ALA A 53 -15.33 -1.77 -5.44
N THR A 54 -15.08 -1.52 -4.15
CA THR A 54 -13.74 -1.15 -3.66
C THR A 54 -12.73 -2.26 -3.94
N GLN A 55 -11.62 -1.87 -4.56
CA GLN A 55 -10.46 -2.71 -4.77
C GLN A 55 -9.22 -1.94 -4.36
N PHE A 56 -8.61 -2.34 -3.25
CA PHE A 56 -7.43 -1.68 -2.71
C PHE A 56 -6.17 -2.51 -2.93
N ALA A 57 -5.07 -1.84 -3.30
CA ALA A 57 -3.73 -2.44 -3.28
C ALA A 57 -2.65 -1.34 -3.23
N MET A 58 -1.47 -1.70 -2.73
CA MET A 58 -0.21 -0.99 -3.01
C MET A 58 0.63 -1.86 -3.96
N PRO A 59 0.38 -1.82 -5.29
CA PRO A 59 0.96 -2.76 -6.26
C PRO A 59 2.37 -2.38 -6.73
N GLU A 60 3.03 -1.38 -6.14
CA GLU A 60 4.26 -0.75 -6.62
C GLU A 60 5.42 -1.75 -6.79
N VAL A 61 5.49 -2.75 -5.91
CA VAL A 61 6.48 -3.84 -6.02
C VAL A 61 6.34 -4.66 -7.33
N LYS A 62 5.16 -4.64 -7.98
CA LYS A 62 4.92 -5.28 -9.28
C LYS A 62 5.56 -4.53 -10.44
N ILE A 63 5.87 -3.25 -10.26
CA ILE A 63 6.42 -2.37 -11.30
C ILE A 63 7.84 -1.89 -10.96
N GLY A 64 8.52 -2.55 -10.03
CA GLY A 64 9.89 -2.17 -9.67
C GLY A 64 9.97 -0.88 -8.87
N PHE A 65 8.92 -0.56 -8.10
CA PHE A 65 8.83 0.59 -7.20
C PHE A 65 8.49 0.12 -5.78
N PHE A 66 8.20 1.03 -4.85
CA PHE A 66 7.90 0.69 -3.45
C PHE A 66 6.56 1.32 -3.03
N PRO A 67 5.85 0.75 -2.03
CA PRO A 67 4.66 1.39 -1.48
C PRO A 67 5.02 2.76 -0.91
N ASP A 68 4.60 3.81 -1.59
CA ASP A 68 4.96 5.20 -1.33
C ASP A 68 3.75 6.00 -0.81
N VAL A 69 3.69 7.30 -1.11
CA VAL A 69 2.61 8.23 -0.74
C VAL A 69 2.27 8.23 0.75
N GLY A 70 3.19 7.85 1.63
CA GLY A 70 2.94 7.70 3.06
C GLY A 70 2.07 6.50 3.42
N ALA A 71 1.72 5.62 2.47
CA ALA A 71 0.86 4.47 2.69
C ALA A 71 1.40 3.55 3.79
N VAL A 72 2.73 3.39 3.86
CA VAL A 72 3.35 2.54 4.90
C VAL A 72 3.14 3.06 6.32
N TYR A 73 2.78 4.33 6.51
CA TYR A 73 2.40 4.84 7.83
C TYR A 73 1.23 4.03 8.39
N HIS A 74 0.19 3.85 7.57
CA HIS A 74 -1.02 3.11 7.90
C HIS A 74 -0.76 1.60 7.91
N LEU A 75 -0.10 1.08 6.87
CA LEU A 75 0.19 -0.35 6.77
C LEU A 75 1.06 -0.85 7.95
N ALA A 76 2.09 -0.11 8.35
CA ALA A 76 2.98 -0.52 9.46
C ALA A 76 2.28 -0.55 10.83
N ARG A 77 1.09 0.05 10.95
CA ARG A 77 0.28 0.09 12.17
C ARG A 77 -0.82 -0.96 12.19
N LEU A 78 -1.00 -1.70 11.09
CA LEU A 78 -1.91 -2.83 11.07
C LEU A 78 -1.38 -3.95 11.98
N PRO A 79 -2.25 -4.62 12.75
CA PRO A 79 -1.83 -5.73 13.58
C PRO A 79 -1.43 -6.94 12.72
N ASP A 80 -0.76 -7.91 13.36
CA ASP A 80 -0.55 -9.25 12.81
C ASP A 80 0.15 -9.29 11.44
N GLU A 81 1.04 -8.33 11.18
CA GLU A 81 1.85 -8.25 9.95
C GLU A 81 1.02 -8.12 8.65
N MET A 82 -0.26 -7.75 8.75
CA MET A 82 -1.13 -7.58 7.59
C MET A 82 -0.63 -6.50 6.63
N GLY A 83 -0.08 -5.41 7.16
CA GLY A 83 0.56 -4.39 6.34
C GLY A 83 1.76 -4.90 5.57
N THR A 84 2.57 -5.77 6.18
CA THR A 84 3.73 -6.40 5.55
C THR A 84 3.28 -7.33 4.42
N TYR A 85 2.24 -8.14 4.64
CA TYR A 85 1.63 -8.94 3.59
C TYR A 85 1.20 -8.08 2.39
N LEU A 86 0.47 -6.99 2.64
CA LEU A 86 -0.02 -6.10 1.59
C LEU A 86 1.13 -5.43 0.83
N ALA A 87 2.14 -4.92 1.55
CA ALA A 87 3.30 -4.24 0.98
C ALA A 87 4.18 -5.15 0.11
N LEU A 88 4.40 -6.40 0.52
CA LEU A 88 5.32 -7.31 -0.19
C LEU A 88 4.68 -8.06 -1.34
N THR A 89 3.39 -8.41 -1.21
CA THR A 89 2.66 -9.11 -2.28
C THR A 89 2.11 -8.14 -3.33
N GLY A 90 1.76 -6.92 -2.90
CA GLY A 90 1.01 -5.95 -3.70
C GLY A 90 -0.37 -6.47 -4.11
N ASN A 91 -0.94 -7.43 -3.37
CA ASN A 91 -2.20 -8.07 -3.72
C ASN A 91 -3.38 -7.14 -3.51
N THR A 92 -4.42 -7.35 -4.32
CA THR A 92 -5.67 -6.60 -4.23
C THR A 92 -6.54 -7.21 -3.16
N ILE A 93 -7.05 -6.38 -2.26
CA ILE A 93 -8.05 -6.75 -1.26
C ILE A 93 -9.35 -5.97 -1.47
N GLY A 94 -10.46 -6.57 -1.03
CA GLY A 94 -11.80 -6.02 -1.17
C GLY A 94 -12.29 -5.28 0.09
N PRO A 95 -13.56 -4.85 0.10
CA PRO A 95 -14.13 -4.10 1.22
C PRO A 95 -14.12 -4.88 2.54
N ALA A 96 -14.39 -6.19 2.53
CA ALA A 96 -14.38 -7.01 3.75
C ALA A 96 -13.02 -7.00 4.47
N ASP A 97 -11.92 -7.05 3.72
CA ASP A 97 -10.57 -6.97 4.26
C ASP A 97 -10.22 -5.54 4.73
N LEU A 98 -10.66 -4.51 4.01
CA LEU A 98 -10.46 -3.12 4.42
C LEU A 98 -11.16 -2.81 5.75
N LEU A 99 -12.39 -3.27 5.93
CA LEU A 99 -13.13 -3.13 7.18
C LEU A 99 -12.50 -3.94 8.31
N PHE A 100 -12.10 -5.18 8.02
CA PHE A 100 -11.44 -6.06 8.99
C PHE A 100 -10.12 -5.46 9.51
N THR A 101 -9.33 -4.85 8.63
CA THR A 101 -8.06 -4.19 8.97
C THR A 101 -8.23 -2.81 9.58
N GLY A 102 -9.41 -2.19 9.45
CA GLY A 102 -9.64 -0.80 9.82
C GLY A 102 -9.03 0.21 8.83
N LEU A 103 -8.64 -0.22 7.63
CA LEU A 103 -8.22 0.69 6.55
C LEU A 103 -9.41 1.42 5.90
N ALA A 104 -10.62 0.92 6.12
CA ALA A 104 -11.87 1.65 5.93
C ALA A 104 -12.71 1.49 7.20
N GLU A 105 -13.46 2.52 7.59
CA GLU A 105 -14.24 2.50 8.84
C GLU A 105 -15.70 2.12 8.64
N ALA A 106 -16.22 2.31 7.44
CA ALA A 106 -17.62 2.13 7.11
C ALA A 106 -17.80 1.54 5.71
N PHE A 107 -18.87 0.79 5.53
CA PHE A 107 -19.32 0.28 4.25
C PHE A 107 -20.67 0.89 3.90
N ILE A 108 -20.68 1.72 2.86
CA ILE A 108 -21.90 2.38 2.37
C ILE A 108 -22.04 2.09 0.88
N PRO A 109 -23.04 1.29 0.47
CA PRO A 109 -23.23 0.91 -0.92
C PRO A 109 -23.37 2.10 -1.86
N LEU A 110 -23.04 1.90 -3.14
CA LEU A 110 -23.13 2.97 -4.15
C LEU A 110 -24.53 3.59 -4.25
N ASP A 111 -25.56 2.76 -4.07
CA ASP A 111 -26.97 3.19 -4.09
C ASP A 111 -27.31 4.22 -2.99
N ASP A 112 -26.55 4.24 -1.90
CA ASP A 112 -26.73 5.19 -0.78
C ASP A 112 -25.88 6.47 -0.95
N PHE A 113 -25.03 6.58 -1.98
CA PHE A 113 -24.11 7.70 -2.15
C PHE A 113 -24.82 9.06 -2.25
N ALA A 114 -25.96 9.13 -2.94
CA ALA A 114 -26.73 10.37 -3.04
C ALA A 114 -27.22 10.83 -1.65
N ARG A 115 -27.72 9.89 -0.84
CA ARG A 115 -28.19 10.16 0.51
C ARG A 115 -27.05 10.57 1.44
N LEU A 116 -25.89 9.92 1.31
CA LEU A 116 -24.68 10.29 2.07
C LEU A 116 -24.28 11.73 1.79
N LYS A 117 -24.17 12.10 0.51
CA LYS A 117 -23.86 13.47 0.10
C LYS A 117 -24.88 14.47 0.64
N ASP A 118 -26.17 14.16 0.53
CA ASP A 118 -27.23 15.06 0.99
C ASP A 118 -27.17 15.25 2.51
N ALA A 119 -26.92 14.19 3.29
CA ALA A 119 -26.78 14.28 4.73
C ALA A 119 -25.59 15.16 5.15
N LEU A 120 -24.44 14.98 4.51
CA LEU A 120 -23.24 15.80 4.75
C LEU A 120 -23.45 17.26 4.32
N ALA A 121 -24.04 17.50 3.14
CA ALA A 121 -24.29 18.84 2.62
C ALA A 121 -25.30 19.63 3.46
N ASN A 122 -26.20 18.94 4.17
CA ASN A 122 -27.16 19.56 5.08
C ASN A 122 -26.61 19.74 6.52
N GLY A 123 -25.30 19.60 6.71
CA GLY A 123 -24.63 19.88 7.98
C GLY A 123 -24.60 18.71 8.96
N GLY A 124 -24.86 17.48 8.50
CA GLY A 124 -24.65 16.29 9.31
C GLY A 124 -23.18 16.11 9.67
N HIS A 125 -22.89 15.79 10.94
CA HIS A 125 -21.54 15.47 11.37
C HIS A 125 -21.08 14.15 10.73
N PRO A 126 -19.89 14.06 10.11
CA PRO A 126 -19.47 12.87 9.38
C PRO A 126 -19.56 11.56 10.18
N ASP A 127 -19.03 11.53 11.41
CA ASP A 127 -19.14 10.36 12.30
C ASP A 127 -20.59 9.87 12.48
N GLU A 128 -21.53 10.78 12.74
CA GLU A 128 -22.93 10.44 12.98
C GLU A 128 -23.62 9.97 11.70
N VAL A 129 -23.32 10.63 10.57
CA VAL A 129 -23.86 10.28 9.27
C VAL A 129 -23.41 8.89 8.86
N LEU A 130 -22.10 8.60 8.94
CA LEU A 130 -21.54 7.30 8.58
C LEU A 130 -22.09 6.21 9.50
N ALA A 131 -22.10 6.42 10.82
CA ALA A 131 -22.67 5.44 11.75
C ALA A 131 -24.16 5.13 11.49
N SER A 132 -24.93 6.11 11.01
CA SER A 132 -26.34 5.92 10.66
C SER A 132 -26.60 5.22 9.32
N MET A 133 -25.57 5.17 8.46
CA MET A 133 -25.65 4.66 7.10
C MET A 133 -24.80 3.40 6.86
N ASP A 134 -23.90 3.07 7.79
CA ASP A 134 -23.05 1.90 7.73
C ASP A 134 -23.89 0.61 7.60
N ARG A 135 -23.43 -0.29 6.74
CA ARG A 135 -24.08 -1.56 6.48
C ARG A 135 -23.10 -2.71 6.62
N PRO A 136 -23.57 -3.91 6.99
CA PRO A 136 -22.73 -5.10 6.90
C PRO A 136 -22.21 -5.29 5.48
N CYS A 137 -20.90 -5.42 5.33
CA CYS A 137 -20.29 -5.86 4.08
C CYS A 137 -20.55 -7.35 3.91
N GLU A 138 -21.04 -7.75 2.73
CA GLU A 138 -21.13 -9.16 2.37
C GLU A 138 -19.73 -9.72 2.04
N GLY A 139 -19.53 -11.02 2.31
CA GLY A 139 -18.26 -11.72 2.04
C GLY A 139 -17.39 -11.92 3.27
N GLU A 140 -16.43 -12.83 3.15
CA GLU A 140 -15.46 -13.13 4.20
C GLU A 140 -14.15 -12.39 3.93
N SER A 141 -13.51 -11.91 5.00
CA SER A 141 -12.16 -11.35 4.90
C SER A 141 -11.14 -12.47 4.70
N LEU A 142 -10.41 -12.41 3.57
CA LEU A 142 -9.28 -13.29 3.29
C LEU A 142 -8.19 -13.14 4.36
N LEU A 143 -7.95 -11.91 4.81
CA LEU A 143 -6.96 -11.61 5.85
C LEU A 143 -7.37 -12.23 7.18
N ALA A 144 -8.64 -12.07 7.59
CA ALA A 144 -9.16 -12.69 8.81
C ALA A 144 -9.03 -14.22 8.76
N ALA A 145 -9.39 -14.84 7.63
CA ALA A 145 -9.32 -16.29 7.45
C ALA A 145 -7.87 -16.84 7.50
N ASN A 146 -6.85 -16.00 7.29
CA ASN A 146 -5.44 -16.40 7.22
C ASN A 146 -4.55 -15.69 8.25
N ILE A 147 -5.14 -15.03 9.25
CA ILE A 147 -4.41 -14.15 10.19
C ILE A 147 -3.24 -14.86 10.87
N ASP A 148 -3.42 -16.10 11.33
CA ASP A 148 -2.37 -16.88 11.99
C ASP A 148 -1.18 -17.21 11.06
N VAL A 149 -1.45 -17.37 9.76
CA VAL A 149 -0.41 -17.59 8.76
C VAL A 149 0.32 -16.28 8.47
N ILE A 150 -0.42 -15.19 8.31
CA ILE A 150 0.15 -13.87 8.06
C ILE A 150 1.05 -13.45 9.24
N ALA A 151 0.50 -13.44 10.45
CA ALA A 151 1.19 -13.04 11.66
C ALA A 151 2.50 -13.81 11.88
N ARG A 152 2.48 -15.13 11.64
CA ARG A 152 3.65 -15.98 11.84
C ARG A 152 4.68 -15.81 10.71
N CYS A 153 4.25 -15.91 9.46
CA CYS A 153 5.18 -15.98 8.32
C CYS A 153 5.76 -14.60 7.96
N PHE A 154 5.00 -13.52 8.12
CA PHE A 154 5.44 -12.16 7.79
C PHE A 154 6.17 -11.45 8.93
N ALA A 155 6.30 -12.05 10.11
CA ALA A 155 7.03 -11.48 11.25
C ALA A 155 8.57 -11.55 11.12
N HIS A 156 9.10 -12.21 10.09
CA HIS A 156 10.53 -12.27 9.86
C HIS A 156 11.09 -10.93 9.33
N ASP A 157 12.39 -10.69 9.55
CA ASP A 157 13.09 -9.46 9.16
C ASP A 157 13.83 -9.56 7.81
N SER A 158 13.71 -10.69 7.11
CA SER A 158 14.21 -10.84 5.74
C SER A 158 13.14 -11.44 4.83
N ALA A 159 13.12 -10.95 3.58
CA ALA A 159 12.17 -11.42 2.58
C ALA A 159 12.37 -12.91 2.26
N GLU A 160 13.61 -13.39 2.29
CA GLU A 160 13.95 -14.81 2.16
C GLU A 160 13.31 -15.64 3.27
N ALA A 161 13.46 -15.24 4.54
CA ALA A 161 12.88 -15.98 5.66
C ALA A 161 11.34 -15.97 5.62
N ILE A 162 10.73 -14.86 5.17
CA ILE A 162 9.28 -14.80 4.94
C ILE A 162 8.86 -15.82 3.90
N VAL A 163 9.54 -15.88 2.74
CA VAL A 163 9.24 -16.84 1.67
C VAL A 163 9.44 -18.27 2.15
N ASP A 164 10.54 -18.58 2.84
CA ASP A 164 10.83 -19.91 3.38
C ASP A 164 9.75 -20.35 4.39
N ALA A 165 9.30 -19.44 5.26
CA ALA A 165 8.24 -19.71 6.22
C ALA A 165 6.89 -19.99 5.53
N LEU A 166 6.56 -19.23 4.48
CA LEU A 166 5.34 -19.43 3.69
C LEU A 166 5.36 -20.77 2.94
N GLU A 167 6.49 -21.13 2.34
CA GLU A 167 6.65 -22.42 1.64
C GLU A 167 6.57 -23.60 2.61
N THR A 168 7.13 -23.46 3.81
CA THR A 168 7.07 -24.47 4.88
C THR A 168 5.66 -24.64 5.42
N GLN A 169 4.89 -23.56 5.55
CA GLN A 169 3.49 -23.61 6.02
C GLN A 169 2.61 -24.46 5.11
N GLY A 170 2.81 -24.37 3.80
CA GLY A 170 2.21 -25.27 2.81
C GLY A 170 0.70 -25.11 2.55
N SER A 171 0.00 -24.15 3.18
CA SER A 171 -1.38 -23.81 2.81
C SER A 171 -1.45 -23.15 1.44
N ASP A 172 -2.61 -23.20 0.77
CA ASP A 172 -2.77 -22.60 -0.56
C ASP A 172 -2.57 -21.08 -0.53
N PHE A 173 -3.06 -20.42 0.52
CA PHE A 173 -2.77 -19.00 0.77
C PHE A 173 -1.27 -18.73 0.89
N ALA A 174 -0.55 -19.50 1.71
CA ALA A 174 0.88 -19.29 1.93
C ALA A 174 1.70 -19.51 0.65
N LYS A 175 1.39 -20.58 -0.08
CA LYS A 175 2.01 -20.87 -1.39
C LYS A 175 1.75 -19.74 -2.40
N GLY A 176 0.50 -19.25 -2.46
CA GLY A 176 0.12 -18.11 -3.30
C GLY A 176 0.94 -16.85 -2.97
N ALA A 177 1.02 -16.49 -1.69
CA ALA A 177 1.79 -15.35 -1.22
C ALA A 177 3.31 -15.47 -1.55
N ALA A 178 3.89 -16.66 -1.36
CA ALA A 178 5.29 -16.91 -1.73
C ALA A 178 5.53 -16.77 -3.24
N VAL A 179 4.61 -17.28 -4.07
CA VAL A 179 4.65 -17.12 -5.53
C VAL A 179 4.55 -15.64 -5.91
N ASP A 180 3.62 -14.91 -5.30
CA ASP A 180 3.44 -13.49 -5.56
C ASP A 180 4.71 -12.69 -5.26
N ILE A 181 5.29 -12.86 -4.07
CA ILE A 181 6.52 -12.17 -3.66
C ILE A 181 7.66 -12.47 -4.65
N LYS A 182 7.86 -13.73 -5.02
CA LYS A 182 8.93 -14.15 -5.95
C LYS A 182 8.75 -13.61 -7.37
N ALA A 183 7.54 -13.22 -7.76
CA ALA A 183 7.25 -12.62 -9.06
C ALA A 183 7.49 -11.10 -9.11
N ARG A 184 7.67 -10.44 -7.96
CA ARG A 184 7.93 -8.99 -7.87
C ARG A 184 9.41 -8.66 -8.13
N SER A 185 9.74 -7.37 -8.25
CA SER A 185 11.14 -6.94 -8.26
C SER A 185 11.78 -7.31 -6.92
N PRO A 186 12.87 -8.12 -6.89
CA PRO A 186 13.47 -8.53 -5.62
C PRO A 186 14.01 -7.35 -4.79
N LEU A 187 14.54 -6.33 -5.47
CA LEU A 187 15.00 -5.10 -4.81
C LEU A 187 13.83 -4.36 -4.17
N SER A 188 12.72 -4.22 -4.90
CA SER A 188 11.51 -3.55 -4.43
C SER A 188 10.89 -4.25 -3.21
N VAL A 189 10.83 -5.58 -3.21
CA VAL A 189 10.37 -6.37 -2.06
C VAL A 189 11.23 -6.10 -0.82
N LYS A 190 12.56 -6.12 -0.97
CA LYS A 190 13.45 -5.86 0.17
C LYS A 190 13.37 -4.42 0.68
N ILE A 191 13.21 -3.45 -0.22
CA ILE A 191 13.00 -2.05 0.15
C ILE A 191 11.66 -1.88 0.87
N ALA A 192 10.57 -2.47 0.35
CA ALA A 192 9.26 -2.43 1.00
C ALA A 192 9.29 -3.02 2.41
N LEU A 193 9.97 -4.15 2.62
CA LEU A 193 10.15 -4.76 3.95
C LEU A 193 10.95 -3.84 4.89
N ALA A 194 12.09 -3.32 4.44
CA ALA A 194 12.88 -2.39 5.24
C ALA A 194 12.10 -1.12 5.58
N HIS A 195 11.30 -0.62 4.63
CA HIS A 195 10.52 0.60 4.76
C HIS A 195 9.39 0.45 5.77
N ILE A 196 8.58 -0.61 5.68
CA ILE A 196 7.49 -0.85 6.62
C ILE A 196 8.00 -1.12 8.04
N ARG A 197 9.12 -1.83 8.19
CA ARG A 197 9.76 -2.06 9.50
C ARG A 197 10.25 -0.77 10.16
N ALA A 198 10.79 0.16 9.38
CA ALA A 198 11.20 1.45 9.90
C ALA A 198 9.98 2.33 10.25
N ALA A 199 8.98 2.36 9.37
CA ALA A 199 7.75 3.16 9.53
C ALA A 199 6.94 2.83 10.80
N ALA A 200 7.06 1.60 11.33
CA ALA A 200 6.41 1.18 12.57
C ALA A 200 6.80 2.03 13.81
N LYS A 201 7.91 2.78 13.74
CA LYS A 201 8.45 3.58 14.86
C LYS A 201 8.61 5.07 14.53
N GLU A 202 8.14 5.50 13.36
CA GLU A 202 8.34 6.85 12.83
C GLU A 202 7.02 7.59 12.70
N ASP A 203 7.08 8.91 12.74
CA ASP A 203 5.95 9.79 12.42
C ASP A 203 5.72 9.88 10.92
N PHE A 204 4.55 10.41 10.54
CA PHE A 204 4.14 10.54 9.14
C PHE A 204 5.12 11.40 8.34
N ASP A 205 5.55 12.54 8.88
CA ASP A 205 6.42 13.50 8.19
C ASP A 205 7.79 12.88 7.86
N THR A 206 8.35 12.09 8.76
CA THR A 206 9.58 11.34 8.53
C THR A 206 9.40 10.31 7.41
N ILE A 207 8.26 9.63 7.38
CA ILE A 207 7.94 8.62 6.37
C ILE A 207 7.77 9.28 5.01
N ILE A 208 6.89 10.28 4.86
CA ILE A 208 6.62 10.92 3.56
C ILE A 208 7.85 11.65 3.00
N ALA A 209 8.70 12.22 3.86
CA ALA A 209 9.97 12.79 3.45
C ALA A 209 10.99 11.72 3.00
N ARG A 210 10.95 10.53 3.58
CA ARG A 210 11.73 9.38 3.09
C ARG A 210 11.18 8.88 1.76
N ASP A 211 9.86 8.82 1.59
CA ASP A 211 9.22 8.41 0.34
C ASP A 211 9.70 9.30 -0.81
N LEU A 212 9.74 10.62 -0.62
CA LEU A 212 10.28 11.54 -1.62
C LEU A 212 11.71 11.17 -2.04
N ARG A 213 12.59 10.93 -1.07
CA ARG A 213 13.98 10.57 -1.35
C ARG A 213 14.08 9.23 -2.08
N MET A 214 13.31 8.24 -1.66
CA MET A 214 13.28 6.93 -2.30
C MET A 214 12.74 7.02 -3.73
N ALA A 215 11.62 7.72 -3.94
CA ALA A 215 11.01 7.91 -5.25
C ALA A 215 11.96 8.55 -6.25
N LEU A 216 12.66 9.62 -5.84
CA LEU A 216 13.69 10.24 -6.67
C LEU A 216 14.84 9.29 -6.98
N LYS A 217 15.21 8.42 -6.04
CA LYS A 217 16.25 7.40 -6.28
C LYS A 217 15.75 6.30 -7.23
N PHE A 218 14.49 5.91 -7.15
CA PHE A 218 13.87 4.92 -8.04
C PHE A 218 13.75 5.42 -9.48
N LEU A 219 13.71 6.73 -9.73
CA LEU A 219 13.80 7.28 -11.09
C LEU A 219 15.10 6.93 -11.80
N GLU A 220 16.17 6.63 -11.06
CA GLU A 220 17.46 6.19 -11.59
C GLU A 220 17.56 4.65 -11.69
N ASN A 221 16.56 3.92 -11.18
CA ASN A 221 16.58 2.47 -11.07
C ASN A 221 15.99 1.81 -12.34
N ALA A 222 16.65 0.76 -12.86
CA ALA A 222 16.19 0.10 -14.07
C ALA A 222 14.98 -0.81 -13.86
N ASP A 223 14.76 -1.38 -12.67
CA ASP A 223 13.55 -2.17 -12.37
C ASP A 223 12.30 -1.30 -12.48
N PHE A 224 12.34 -0.03 -12.06
CA PHE A 224 11.19 0.85 -12.21
C PHE A 224 10.84 1.07 -13.68
N ALA A 225 11.84 1.42 -14.50
CA ALA A 225 11.65 1.62 -15.94
C ALA A 225 11.17 0.32 -16.63
N GLU A 226 11.73 -0.83 -16.28
CA GLU A 226 11.37 -2.14 -16.82
C GLU A 226 9.97 -2.59 -16.38
N GLY A 227 9.60 -2.34 -15.13
CA GLY A 227 8.28 -2.67 -14.61
C GLY A 227 7.20 -1.85 -15.28
N VAL A 228 7.43 -0.54 -15.47
CA VAL A 228 6.54 0.34 -16.24
C VAL A 228 6.42 -0.13 -17.70
N ARG A 229 7.54 -0.51 -18.34
CA ARG A 229 7.53 -1.08 -19.69
C ARG A 229 6.63 -2.31 -19.75
N ALA A 230 6.88 -3.31 -18.90
CA ALA A 230 6.17 -4.58 -18.90
C ALA A 230 4.68 -4.46 -18.55
N ALA A 231 4.32 -3.54 -17.65
CA ALA A 231 2.95 -3.40 -17.16
C ALA A 231 2.08 -2.44 -17.98
N VAL A 232 2.65 -1.32 -18.45
CA VAL A 232 1.88 -0.20 -19.03
C VAL A 232 2.16 0.01 -20.51
N LEU A 233 3.43 -0.06 -20.93
CA LEU A 233 3.80 0.21 -22.32
C LEU A 233 3.55 -1.01 -23.22
N ASP A 234 4.26 -2.09 -22.94
CA ASP A 234 4.22 -3.31 -23.75
C ASP A 234 3.12 -4.27 -23.29
N LYS A 235 2.73 -4.18 -22.01
CA LYS A 235 1.67 -4.99 -21.38
C LYS A 235 1.92 -6.50 -21.50
N ASP A 236 3.18 -6.91 -21.60
CA ASP A 236 3.59 -8.32 -21.67
C ASP A 236 3.53 -9.04 -20.31
N ARG A 237 3.48 -8.27 -19.21
CA ARG A 237 3.51 -8.77 -17.82
C ARG A 237 4.71 -9.68 -17.53
N ASN A 238 5.84 -9.44 -18.21
CA ASN A 238 7.07 -10.26 -18.13
C ASN A 238 8.33 -9.41 -17.91
N PRO A 239 8.40 -8.67 -16.79
CA PRO A 239 9.53 -7.81 -16.49
C PRO A 239 10.83 -8.59 -16.30
N LYS A 240 11.96 -7.99 -16.70
CA LYS A 240 13.32 -8.49 -16.55
C LYS A 240 14.08 -7.70 -15.49
N TRP A 241 13.87 -8.06 -14.23
CA TRP A 241 14.50 -7.43 -13.09
C TRP A 241 16.03 -7.55 -13.11
N GLN A 242 16.72 -6.53 -12.60
CA GLN A 242 18.18 -6.49 -12.45
C GLN A 242 18.70 -7.65 -11.58
N HIS A 243 17.94 -8.00 -10.54
CA HIS A 243 18.23 -9.13 -9.67
C HIS A 243 17.23 -10.25 -9.96
N ALA A 244 17.72 -11.45 -10.24
CA ALA A 244 16.86 -12.59 -10.55
C ALA A 244 16.18 -13.19 -9.31
N THR A 245 16.74 -12.99 -8.12
CA THR A 245 16.25 -13.57 -6.85
C THR A 245 16.42 -12.59 -5.70
N LEU A 246 15.70 -12.81 -4.60
CA LEU A 246 15.86 -12.07 -3.35
C LEU A 246 17.31 -12.16 -2.84
N SER A 247 17.89 -13.36 -2.84
CA SER A 247 19.27 -13.59 -2.38
C SER A 247 20.35 -12.86 -3.19
N ALA A 248 20.06 -12.48 -4.44
CA ALA A 248 20.97 -11.70 -5.28
C ALA A 248 20.97 -10.20 -4.94
N VAL A 249 20.03 -9.73 -4.12
CA VAL A 249 19.99 -8.34 -3.63
C VAL A 249 20.81 -8.24 -2.36
N LEU A 250 21.94 -7.53 -2.44
CA LEU A 250 22.83 -7.31 -1.32
C LEU A 250 22.29 -6.21 -0.39
N PRO A 251 22.58 -6.24 0.92
CA PRO A 251 22.11 -5.22 1.87
C PRO A 251 22.47 -3.79 1.48
N GLU A 252 23.64 -3.58 0.88
CA GLU A 252 24.08 -2.28 0.37
C GLU A 252 23.17 -1.71 -0.73
N ASN A 253 22.55 -2.57 -1.56
CA ASN A 253 21.63 -2.14 -2.61
C ASN A 253 20.39 -1.50 -1.99
N VAL A 254 19.86 -2.11 -0.92
CA VAL A 254 18.72 -1.57 -0.14
C VAL A 254 19.15 -0.30 0.59
N GLY A 255 20.31 -0.33 1.25
CA GLY A 255 20.82 0.78 2.06
C GLY A 255 20.97 2.09 1.28
N LEU A 256 21.17 2.05 -0.05
CA LEU A 256 21.22 3.25 -0.90
C LEU A 256 19.93 4.09 -0.86
N TYR A 257 18.77 3.47 -0.67
CA TYR A 257 17.47 4.15 -0.67
C TYR A 257 17.15 4.83 0.67
N PHE A 258 17.83 4.43 1.75
CA PHE A 258 17.63 4.98 3.09
C PHE A 258 18.65 6.06 3.45
N LYS A 259 19.62 6.35 2.57
CA LYS A 259 20.60 7.41 2.81
C LYS A 259 19.90 8.79 2.87
N PRO A 260 20.33 9.69 3.78
CA PRO A 260 19.93 11.09 3.74
C PRO A 260 20.23 11.70 2.38
N SER A 261 19.33 12.56 1.88
CA SER A 261 19.66 13.43 0.75
C SER A 261 20.71 14.43 1.22
N THR A 262 21.70 14.74 0.38
CA THR A 262 22.65 15.85 0.61
C THR A 262 22.07 17.20 0.19
N ASP A 263 20.90 17.18 -0.46
CA ASP A 263 20.20 18.31 -1.07
C ASP A 263 18.83 18.53 -0.42
#